data_AF-A0A3S4LTW0-F1
#
_entry.id   AF-A0A3S4LTW0-F1
#
_cell.length_a   1.000
_cell.length_b   1.000
_cell.length_c   1.000
_cell.angle_alpha   90.00
_cell.angle_beta   90.00
_cell.angle_gamma   90.00
#
_symmetry.space_group_name_H-M   'P 1'
#
loop_
_entity.id
_entity.type
_entity.pdbx_description
1 polymer ?
#
loop_
_entity_poly.entity_id
_entity_poly.type
_entity_poly.pdbx_seq_one_letter_code
_entity_poly.pdbx_strand_id
1 'polypeptide(L)'
;MGGGFALGVGIWAMHFVGMLAMDHAMNMRFDPFLTGLSMLIAIGSSLFALWLVSAEKLRLRRLLPGALVMGLGISAMHYTGMAALQFASIIVWNSAWVALSIIIALLASCGALWLTFRLRHEGTDVALRRAGAAVLMGIAIAGMHYAGMKAAHFPQNWPMEHRGVDSNWLAVLVSVVALTILGITLLVSLFDARLQARTALLASSLAQANQELAQLALHDTLTRLPNRVLLEDRLEQAISKANRENTSFALLFMDLDGFKTVNDAYGHDIGDKLLVAVTHRLNQPLSGQFTLARIGGDEFVLLAEVSAPDEAASLASALVHSIRCALYNRSVRTGRHP
;
A
#
# COMPACT_ATOMS: atom_id res chain seq x y z
N MET A 1 10.76 7.70 10.39
CA MET A 1 12.04 7.96 11.08
C MET A 1 13.20 8.16 10.09
N GLY A 2 13.56 7.17 9.27
CA GLY A 2 14.70 7.26 8.34
C GLY A 2 14.70 8.50 7.42
N GLY A 3 13.55 8.82 6.81
CA GLY A 3 13.43 10.02 5.96
C GLY A 3 13.68 11.36 6.68
N GLY A 4 13.43 11.44 8.00
CA GLY A 4 13.60 12.68 8.76
C GLY A 4 15.04 12.92 9.16
N PHE A 5 15.76 11.83 9.49
CA PHE A 5 17.20 11.86 9.66
C PHE A 5 17.90 12.28 8.36
N ALA A 6 17.55 11.65 7.24
CA ALA A 6 18.15 11.99 5.94
C ALA A 6 17.89 13.45 5.53
N LEU A 7 16.65 13.95 5.73
CA LEU A 7 16.31 15.35 5.46
C LEU A 7 17.12 16.30 6.35
N GLY A 8 17.16 16.07 7.66
CA GLY A 8 17.88 16.94 8.61
C GLY A 8 19.38 16.97 8.34
N VAL A 9 20.00 15.81 8.13
CA VAL A 9 21.41 15.72 7.74
C VAL A 9 21.66 16.39 6.40
N GLY A 10 20.75 16.27 5.43
CA GLY A 10 20.87 16.93 4.13
C GLY A 10 20.84 18.46 4.21
N ILE A 11 19.91 19.04 4.99
CA ILE A 11 19.82 20.50 5.21
C ILE A 11 21.09 21.00 5.90
N TRP A 12 21.55 20.29 6.94
CA TRP A 12 22.77 20.63 7.67
C TRP A 12 24.03 20.51 6.79
N ALA A 13 24.17 19.41 6.04
CA ALA A 13 25.30 19.20 5.14
C ALA A 13 25.34 20.26 4.03
N MET A 14 24.19 20.60 3.43
CA MET A 14 24.11 21.67 2.44
C MET A 14 24.61 23.01 3.01
N HIS A 15 24.22 23.35 4.24
CA HIS A 15 24.69 24.58 4.87
C HIS A 15 26.21 24.64 5.04
N PHE A 16 26.83 23.59 5.59
CA PHE A 16 28.28 23.57 5.80
C PHE A 16 29.05 23.50 4.49
N VAL A 17 28.64 22.63 3.55
CA VAL A 17 29.24 22.58 2.21
C VAL A 17 29.09 23.91 1.49
N GLY A 18 27.96 24.61 1.64
CA GLY A 18 27.72 25.94 1.08
C GLY A 18 28.65 27.01 1.65
N MET A 19 28.89 27.01 2.96
CA MET A 19 29.88 27.91 3.59
C MET A 19 31.30 27.61 3.11
N LEU A 20 31.66 26.34 3.00
CA LEU A 20 32.97 25.88 2.53
C LEU A 20 33.23 26.20 1.06
N ALA A 21 32.18 26.22 0.24
CA ALA A 21 32.26 26.56 -1.18
C ALA A 21 32.37 28.09 -1.41
N MET A 22 32.03 28.92 -0.42
CA MET A 22 32.17 30.36 -0.52
C MET A 22 33.65 30.71 -0.30
N ASP A 23 34.34 31.04 -1.40
CA ASP A 23 35.76 31.36 -1.46
C ASP A 23 36.04 32.66 -0.69
N HIS A 24 36.16 32.56 0.63
CA HIS A 24 36.89 33.53 1.44
C HIS A 24 38.18 32.83 1.82
N ALA A 25 39.29 33.37 1.32
CA ALA A 25 40.67 32.88 1.42
C ALA A 25 41.21 32.77 2.87
N MET A 26 40.45 32.10 3.73
CA MET A 26 40.59 32.06 5.17
C MET A 26 40.39 30.62 5.64
N ASN A 27 41.37 30.06 6.36
CA ASN A 27 41.26 28.78 7.05
C ASN A 27 40.16 28.85 8.13
N MET A 28 38.90 28.65 7.73
CA MET A 28 37.76 28.67 8.65
C MET A 28 37.91 27.54 9.66
N ARG A 29 37.75 27.85 10.94
CA ARG A 29 37.71 26.86 12.02
C ARG A 29 36.34 26.88 12.66
N PHE A 30 35.88 25.69 13.04
CA PHE A 30 34.54 25.51 13.59
C PHE A 30 34.59 25.00 15.02
N ASP A 31 33.68 25.52 15.85
CA ASP A 31 33.39 25.01 17.17
C ASP A 31 32.62 23.68 17.05
N PRO A 32 33.17 22.55 17.52
CA PRO A 32 32.56 21.24 17.35
C PRO A 32 31.23 21.11 18.10
N PHE A 33 31.04 21.82 19.21
CA PHE A 33 29.80 21.78 19.98
C PHE A 33 28.67 22.49 19.25
N LEU A 34 28.88 23.72 18.77
CA LEU A 34 27.87 24.46 18.00
C LEU A 34 27.57 23.81 16.65
N THR A 35 28.59 23.26 15.99
CA THR A 35 28.41 22.45 14.78
C THR A 35 27.55 21.22 15.04
N GLY A 36 27.80 20.48 16.13
CA GLY A 36 26.95 19.35 16.54
C GLY A 36 25.53 19.76 16.94
N LEU A 37 25.38 20.88 17.66
CA LEU A 37 24.09 21.41 18.07
C LEU A 37 23.23 21.81 16.87
N SER A 38 23.81 22.50 15.88
CA SER A 38 23.12 22.85 14.64
C SER A 38 22.61 21.61 13.90
N MET A 39 23.38 20.52 13.87
CA MET A 39 22.94 19.23 13.32
C MET A 39 21.72 18.67 14.06
N LEU A 40 21.75 18.68 15.40
CA LEU A 40 20.63 18.21 16.22
C LEU A 40 19.36 19.05 16.00
N ILE A 41 19.49 20.37 15.83
CA ILE A 41 18.37 21.26 15.50
C ILE A 41 17.76 20.89 14.15
N ALA A 42 18.58 20.63 13.12
CA ALA A 42 18.09 20.23 11.80
C ALA A 42 17.39 18.85 11.83
N ILE A 43 17.98 17.86 12.51
CA ILE A 43 17.38 16.53 12.65
C ILE A 43 16.07 16.60 13.44
N GLY A 44 16.07 17.30 14.58
CA GLY A 44 14.88 17.46 15.43
C GLY A 44 13.72 18.14 14.71
N SER A 45 13.98 19.25 14.03
CA SER A 45 12.96 19.96 13.24
C SER A 45 12.44 19.14 12.06
N SER A 46 13.31 18.37 11.38
CA SER A 46 12.92 17.48 10.28
C SER A 46 12.11 16.27 10.75
N LEU A 47 12.47 15.67 11.89
CA LEU A 47 11.71 14.59 12.51
C LEU A 47 10.32 15.05 12.95
N PHE A 48 10.24 16.23 13.58
CA PHE A 48 8.96 16.83 13.96
C PHE A 48 8.07 17.08 12.74
N ALA A 49 8.63 17.65 11.67
CA ALA A 49 7.91 17.91 10.43
C ALA A 49 7.34 16.61 9.82
N LEU A 50 8.12 15.53 9.74
CA LEU A 50 7.62 14.25 9.22
C LEU A 50 6.64 13.55 10.14
N TRP A 51 6.84 13.62 11.46
CA TRP A 51 5.88 13.09 12.43
C TRP A 51 4.52 13.77 12.27
N LEU A 52 4.51 15.10 12.15
CA LEU A 52 3.31 15.87 11.90
C LEU A 52 2.63 15.49 10.58
N VAL A 53 3.42 15.20 9.54
CA VAL A 53 2.93 14.83 8.21
C VAL A 53 2.38 13.41 8.13
N SER A 54 2.89 12.53 8.98
CA SER A 54 2.50 11.12 9.03
C SER A 54 1.11 10.90 9.67
N ALA A 55 0.52 11.93 10.27
CA ALA A 55 -0.85 11.85 10.79
C ALA A 55 -1.89 11.73 9.66
N GLU A 56 -2.92 10.91 9.87
CA GLU A 56 -3.89 10.53 8.82
C GLU A 56 -4.57 11.71 8.12
N LYS A 57 -4.86 12.79 8.84
CA LYS A 57 -5.52 13.99 8.31
C LYS A 57 -4.70 15.25 8.66
N LEU A 58 -4.23 15.96 7.65
CA LEU A 58 -3.74 17.33 7.83
C LEU A 58 -4.77 18.34 7.34
N ARG A 59 -5.48 18.88 8.32
CA ARG A 59 -6.20 20.15 8.17
C ARG A 59 -5.18 21.27 8.06
N LEU A 60 -5.51 22.35 7.35
CA LEU A 60 -4.69 23.56 7.23
C LEU A 60 -4.21 24.09 8.60
N ARG A 61 -5.00 23.86 9.66
CA ARG A 61 -4.68 24.15 11.07
C ARG A 61 -3.45 23.45 11.62
N ARG A 62 -3.02 22.31 11.06
CA ARG A 62 -1.79 21.59 11.43
C ARG A 62 -0.60 21.96 10.54
N LEU A 63 -0.86 22.41 9.31
CA LEU A 63 0.19 22.79 8.37
C LEU A 63 0.95 24.03 8.82
N LEU A 64 0.23 25.06 9.28
CA LEU A 64 0.83 26.32 9.75
C LEU A 64 1.81 26.13 10.93
N PRO A 65 1.43 25.46 12.04
CA PRO A 65 2.38 25.17 13.13
C PRO A 65 3.57 24.34 12.68
N GLY A 66 3.36 23.35 11.78
CA GLY A 66 4.43 22.55 11.22
C GLY A 66 5.44 23.35 10.41
N ALA A 67 4.93 24.21 9.52
CA ALA A 67 5.75 25.07 8.67
C ALA A 67 6.54 26.08 9.51
N LEU A 68 5.94 26.62 10.58
CA LEU A 68 6.60 27.50 11.53
C LEU A 68 7.75 26.79 12.25
N VAL A 69 7.49 25.62 12.86
CA VAL A 69 8.53 24.86 13.59
C VAL A 69 9.66 24.45 12.64
N MET A 70 9.33 23.97 11.44
CA MET A 70 10.36 23.57 10.48
C MET A 70 11.15 24.77 9.96
N GLY A 71 10.51 25.88 9.58
CA GLY A 71 11.20 27.05 9.04
C GLY A 71 12.03 27.79 10.09
N LEU A 72 11.53 27.87 11.33
CA LEU A 72 12.32 28.36 12.46
C LEU A 72 13.46 27.41 12.80
N GLY A 73 13.25 26.09 12.72
CA GLY A 73 14.30 25.09 12.91
C GLY A 73 15.42 25.18 11.87
N ILE A 74 15.07 25.35 10.59
CA ILE A 74 16.02 25.57 9.49
C ILE A 74 16.82 26.86 9.71
N SER A 75 16.13 27.95 10.08
CA SER A 75 16.77 29.24 10.37
C SER A 75 17.69 29.13 11.60
N ALA A 76 17.23 28.52 12.69
CA ALA A 76 18.00 28.32 13.90
C ALA A 76 19.23 27.45 13.63
N MET A 77 19.11 26.37 12.85
CA MET A 77 20.26 25.57 12.43
C MET A 77 21.26 26.43 11.65
N HIS A 78 20.80 27.21 10.67
CA HIS A 78 21.65 28.05 9.84
C HIS A 78 22.43 29.07 10.68
N TYR A 79 21.75 29.84 11.54
CA TYR A 79 22.41 30.86 12.36
C TYR A 79 23.28 30.25 13.47
N THR A 80 22.92 29.08 14.01
CA THR A 80 23.77 28.32 14.94
C THR A 80 25.03 27.81 14.24
N GLY A 81 24.92 27.34 12.99
CA GLY A 81 26.05 26.94 12.17
C GLY A 81 26.99 28.09 11.83
N MET A 82 26.43 29.28 11.55
CA MET A 82 27.21 30.52 11.40
C MET A 82 27.91 30.94 12.69
N ALA A 83 27.24 30.82 13.84
CA ALA A 83 27.83 31.10 15.14
C ALA A 83 28.92 30.09 15.53
N ALA A 84 28.97 28.91 14.89
CA ALA A 84 30.04 27.94 15.09
C ALA A 84 31.37 28.37 14.45
N LEU A 85 31.36 29.35 13.53
CA LEU A 85 32.58 29.90 12.96
C LEU A 85 33.38 30.61 14.05
N GLN A 86 34.57 30.10 14.33
CA GLN A 86 35.51 30.72 15.28
C GLN A 86 36.22 31.88 14.58
N PHE A 87 35.51 32.99 14.43
CA PHE A 87 36.11 34.28 14.09
C PHE A 87 36.44 35.05 15.37
N ALA A 88 37.62 35.66 15.40
CA ALA A 88 38.03 36.56 16.48
C ALA A 88 37.21 37.87 16.54
N SER A 89 36.27 38.09 15.60
CA SER A 89 35.46 39.29 15.48
C SER A 89 33.96 39.00 15.44
N ILE A 90 33.19 39.95 15.98
CA ILE A 90 31.72 39.92 16.01
C ILE A 90 31.18 40.02 14.58
N ILE A 91 30.38 39.05 14.14
CA ILE A 91 29.64 39.09 12.88
C ILE A 91 28.67 40.28 12.91
N VAL A 92 28.76 41.18 11.93
CA VAL A 92 27.82 42.31 11.80
C VAL A 92 26.63 41.87 10.98
N TRP A 93 25.43 41.99 11.54
CA TRP A 93 24.20 41.49 10.92
C TRP A 93 23.40 42.61 10.25
N ASN A 94 22.98 42.36 9.01
CA ASN A 94 21.96 43.16 8.36
C ASN A 94 20.56 42.58 8.62
N SER A 95 19.78 43.25 9.47
CA SER A 95 18.45 42.80 9.91
C SER A 95 17.46 42.54 8.76
N ALA A 96 17.58 43.27 7.64
CA ALA A 96 16.68 43.08 6.49
C ALA A 96 16.96 41.75 5.78
N TRP A 97 18.24 41.40 5.58
CA TRP A 97 18.63 40.12 4.99
C TRP A 97 18.37 38.94 5.95
N VAL A 98 18.53 39.16 7.26
CA VAL A 98 18.12 38.16 8.27
C VAL A 98 16.62 37.88 8.17
N ALA A 99 15.78 38.93 8.20
CA ALA A 99 14.33 38.77 8.09
C ALA A 99 13.93 38.09 6.76
N LEU A 100 14.55 38.48 5.64
CA LEU A 100 14.30 37.88 4.33
C LEU A 100 14.63 36.38 4.32
N SER A 101 15.78 35.97 4.85
CA SER A 101 16.16 34.56 4.93
C SER A 101 15.15 33.73 5.74
N ILE A 102 14.67 34.26 6.87
CA ILE A 102 13.65 33.60 7.72
C ILE A 102 12.33 33.47 6.96
N ILE A 103 11.91 34.50 6.22
CA ILE A 103 10.72 34.44 5.37
C ILE A 103 10.87 33.36 4.30
N ILE A 104 12.02 33.29 3.62
CA ILE A 104 12.30 32.24 2.63
C ILE A 104 12.21 30.85 3.29
N ALA A 105 12.80 30.68 4.49
CA ALA A 105 12.75 29.42 5.23
C ALA A 105 11.31 28.98 5.56
N LEU A 106 10.47 29.92 6.00
CA LEU A 106 9.07 29.68 6.34
C LEU A 106 8.24 29.34 5.10
N LEU A 107 8.42 30.06 4.00
CA LEU A 107 7.72 29.80 2.74
C LEU A 107 8.15 28.46 2.14
N ALA A 108 9.45 28.16 2.13
CA ALA A 108 9.98 26.86 1.72
C ALA A 108 9.38 25.74 2.57
N SER A 109 9.31 25.93 3.90
CA SER A 109 8.77 24.94 4.81
C SER A 109 7.27 24.70 4.62
N CYS A 110 6.51 25.77 4.40
CA CYS A 110 5.10 25.68 4.04
C CYS A 110 4.90 24.94 2.72
N GLY A 111 5.69 25.28 1.70
CA GLY A 111 5.69 24.64 0.39
C GLY A 111 6.01 23.14 0.47
N ALA A 112 7.06 22.76 1.21
CA ALA A 112 7.45 21.36 1.39
C ALA A 112 6.33 20.52 2.02
N LEU A 113 5.76 21.01 3.13
CA LEU A 113 4.70 20.31 3.84
C LEU A 113 3.45 20.20 2.97
N TRP A 114 3.03 21.31 2.33
CA TRP A 114 1.89 21.32 1.43
C TRP A 114 2.06 20.34 0.25
N LEU A 115 3.24 20.33 -0.36
CA LEU A 115 3.53 19.48 -1.51
C LEU A 115 3.58 17.99 -1.12
N THR A 116 4.07 17.69 0.09
CA THR A 116 4.05 16.34 0.65
C THR A 116 2.61 15.81 0.80
N PHE A 117 1.64 16.67 1.16
CA PHE A 117 0.22 16.26 1.16
C PHE A 117 -0.36 16.10 -0.22
N ARG A 118 -0.10 17.05 -1.11
CA ARG A 118 -0.70 17.04 -2.45
C ARG A 118 -0.23 15.84 -3.27
N LEU A 119 1.01 15.39 -3.04
CA LEU A 119 1.64 14.23 -3.70
C LEU A 119 1.47 12.91 -2.93
N ARG A 120 0.55 12.87 -1.96
CA ARG A 120 0.21 11.65 -1.20
C ARG A 120 -0.67 10.68 -2.00
N HIS A 121 -1.39 11.16 -3.02
CA HIS A 121 -2.27 10.32 -3.84
C HIS A 121 -1.48 9.67 -4.98
N GLU A 122 -1.59 8.35 -5.08
CA GLU A 122 -0.91 7.52 -6.07
C GLU A 122 -1.51 7.74 -7.47
N GLY A 123 -0.65 8.08 -8.42
CA GLY A 123 -0.97 8.29 -9.83
C GLY A 123 0.31 8.17 -10.66
N THR A 124 0.17 7.97 -11.96
CA THR A 124 1.28 7.71 -12.88
C THR A 124 2.35 8.81 -12.91
N ASP A 125 1.98 10.07 -12.62
CA ASP A 125 2.90 11.23 -12.65
C ASP A 125 3.59 11.53 -11.30
N VAL A 126 3.32 10.75 -10.25
CA VAL A 126 3.73 11.12 -8.88
C VAL A 126 5.24 11.19 -8.73
N ALA A 127 5.99 10.30 -9.40
CA ALA A 127 7.45 10.30 -9.35
C ALA A 127 8.05 11.59 -9.93
N LEU A 128 7.57 12.03 -11.10
CA LEU A 128 8.04 13.26 -11.75
C LEU A 128 7.70 14.50 -10.91
N ARG A 129 6.48 14.56 -10.35
CA ARG A 129 6.06 15.67 -9.49
C ARG A 129 6.87 15.73 -8.19
N ARG A 130 7.25 14.57 -7.62
CA ARG A 130 8.15 14.48 -6.44
C ARG A 130 9.57 14.91 -6.79
N ALA A 131 10.08 14.58 -7.97
CA ALA A 131 11.38 15.07 -8.43
C ALA A 131 11.37 16.61 -8.57
N GLY A 132 10.34 17.17 -9.21
CA GLY A 132 10.16 18.63 -9.30
C GLY A 132 10.03 19.31 -7.92
N ALA A 133 9.31 18.68 -7.00
CA ALA A 133 9.20 19.12 -5.61
C ALA A 133 10.56 19.20 -4.90
N ALA A 134 11.38 18.16 -5.05
CA ALA A 134 12.70 18.08 -4.43
C ALA A 134 13.64 19.16 -4.98
N VAL A 135 13.63 19.39 -6.30
CA VAL A 135 14.43 20.45 -6.95
C VAL A 135 14.03 21.84 -6.43
N LEU A 136 12.72 22.13 -6.41
CA LEU A 136 12.21 23.41 -5.91
C LEU A 136 12.58 23.63 -4.44
N MET A 137 12.48 22.59 -3.61
CA MET A 137 12.91 22.63 -2.22
C MET A 137 14.42 22.88 -2.10
N GLY A 138 15.25 22.21 -2.89
CA GLY A 138 16.69 22.44 -2.92
C GLY A 138 17.05 23.88 -3.25
N ILE A 139 16.41 24.46 -4.27
CA ILE A 139 16.58 25.88 -4.64
C ILE A 139 16.17 26.80 -3.49
N ALA A 140 15.04 26.52 -2.82
CA ALA A 140 14.55 27.35 -1.73
C ALA A 140 15.45 27.31 -0.49
N ILE A 141 15.97 26.13 -0.11
CA ILE A 141 16.88 25.98 1.04
C ILE A 141 18.24 26.61 0.70
N ALA A 142 18.76 26.44 -0.51
CA ALA A 142 19.98 27.13 -0.96
C ALA A 142 19.79 28.66 -0.98
N GLY A 143 18.65 29.14 -1.50
CA GLY A 143 18.31 30.57 -1.51
C GLY A 143 18.24 31.18 -0.10
N MET A 144 17.65 30.46 0.85
CA MET A 144 17.65 30.83 2.27
C MET A 144 19.09 30.93 2.81
N HIS A 145 19.91 29.91 2.53
CA HIS A 145 21.30 29.85 2.98
C HIS A 145 22.12 31.04 2.46
N TYR A 146 22.09 31.33 1.17
CA TYR A 146 22.84 32.46 0.60
C TYR A 146 22.29 33.82 1.02
N ALA A 147 20.97 33.95 1.24
CA ALA A 147 20.40 35.17 1.82
C ALA A 147 20.89 35.40 3.26
N GLY A 148 21.00 34.34 4.06
CA GLY A 148 21.55 34.40 5.41
C GLY A 148 23.06 34.70 5.42
N MET A 149 23.84 34.12 4.49
CA MET A 149 25.25 34.48 4.28
C MET A 149 25.42 35.97 3.93
N LYS A 150 24.59 36.50 3.03
CA LYS A 150 24.60 37.93 2.68
C LYS A 150 24.19 38.84 3.85
N ALA A 151 23.47 38.30 4.82
CA ALA A 151 23.13 39.03 6.04
C ALA A 151 24.34 39.23 6.96
N ALA A 152 25.31 38.31 6.92
CA ALA A 152 26.55 38.38 7.69
C ALA A 152 27.62 39.17 6.92
N HIS A 153 28.02 40.31 7.45
CA HIS A 153 29.19 41.03 6.96
C HIS A 153 30.43 40.64 7.77
N PHE A 154 31.45 40.17 7.07
CA PHE A 154 32.74 39.81 7.64
C PHE A 154 33.72 40.97 7.40
N PRO A 155 34.19 41.67 8.43
CA PRO A 155 35.17 42.73 8.23
C PRO A 155 36.51 42.12 7.81
N GLN A 156 37.15 42.75 6.84
CA GLN A 156 38.46 42.35 6.33
C GLN A 156 39.55 42.62 7.38
N ASN A 157 40.43 41.65 7.66
CA ASN A 157 41.80 41.79 8.23
C ASN A 157 42.01 41.56 9.75
N TRP A 158 41.77 40.35 10.28
CA TRP A 158 42.13 40.03 11.67
C TRP A 158 42.83 38.68 11.88
N PRO A 159 43.65 38.55 12.95
CA PRO A 159 44.38 37.33 13.25
C PRO A 159 43.41 36.19 13.56
N MET A 160 43.64 35.04 12.93
CA MET A 160 42.86 33.83 13.17
C MET A 160 43.18 33.23 14.52
N GLU A 161 42.14 32.85 15.27
CA GLU A 161 42.32 31.95 16.40
C GLU A 161 42.73 30.55 15.90
N HIS A 162 43.66 29.91 16.61
CA HIS A 162 44.24 28.62 16.22
C HIS A 162 43.49 27.41 16.81
N ARG A 163 42.34 27.62 17.44
CA ARG A 163 41.49 26.57 18.04
C ARG A 163 40.33 26.21 17.10
N GLY A 164 39.78 25.01 17.25
CA GLY A 164 38.66 24.51 16.44
C GLY A 164 39.05 23.54 15.32
N VAL A 165 38.04 22.90 14.73
CA VAL A 165 38.21 21.87 13.68
C VAL A 165 38.52 22.54 12.35
N ASP A 166 39.48 21.97 11.61
CA ASP A 166 39.86 22.43 10.28
C ASP A 166 38.74 22.24 9.25
N SER A 167 38.52 23.28 8.44
CA SER A 167 37.52 23.34 7.39
C SER A 167 37.61 22.19 6.38
N ASN A 168 38.81 21.79 5.94
CA ASN A 168 38.97 20.72 4.95
C ASN A 168 38.57 19.36 5.53
N TRP A 169 38.96 19.08 6.78
CA TRP A 169 38.56 17.84 7.44
C TRP A 169 37.06 17.79 7.69
N LEU A 170 36.47 18.90 8.14
CA LEU A 170 35.03 19.01 8.32
C LEU A 170 34.28 18.81 7.00
N ALA A 171 34.76 19.39 5.90
CA ALA A 171 34.18 19.23 4.57
C ALA A 171 34.11 17.76 4.13
N VAL A 172 35.24 17.05 4.26
CA VAL A 172 35.33 15.62 3.94
C VAL A 172 34.40 14.81 4.85
N LEU A 173 34.44 15.06 6.15
CA LEU A 173 33.60 14.36 7.13
C LEU A 173 32.10 14.53 6.82
N VAL A 174 31.64 15.78 6.65
CA VAL A 174 30.25 16.10 6.35
C VAL A 174 29.81 15.45 5.04
N SER A 175 30.64 15.53 4.00
CA SER A 175 30.33 14.94 2.69
C SER A 175 30.22 13.42 2.75
N VAL A 176 31.18 12.74 3.39
CA VAL A 176 31.18 11.28 3.54
C VAL A 176 29.99 10.82 4.36
N VAL A 177 29.71 11.47 5.50
CA VAL A 177 28.57 11.13 6.36
C VAL A 177 27.24 11.34 5.63
N ALA A 178 27.08 12.47 4.95
CA ALA A 178 25.86 12.78 4.19
C ALA A 178 25.63 11.78 3.05
N LEU A 179 26.66 11.51 2.23
CA LEU A 179 26.56 10.54 1.13
C LEU A 179 26.27 9.12 1.64
N THR A 180 26.88 8.73 2.75
CA THR A 180 26.65 7.41 3.37
C THR A 180 25.21 7.30 3.87
N ILE A 181 24.70 8.31 4.58
CA ILE A 181 23.33 8.31 5.08
C ILE A 181 22.31 8.32 3.93
N LEU A 182 22.55 9.14 2.90
CA LEU A 182 21.71 9.15 1.70
C LEU A 182 21.73 7.80 0.97
N GLY A 183 22.91 7.20 0.81
CA GLY A 183 23.08 5.89 0.18
C GLY A 183 22.36 4.78 0.96
N ILE A 184 22.54 4.71 2.28
CA ILE A 184 21.83 3.75 3.14
C ILE A 184 20.31 3.99 3.08
N THR A 185 19.85 5.25 3.15
CA THR A 185 18.42 5.58 3.09
C THR A 185 17.82 5.17 1.76
N LEU A 186 18.53 5.40 0.65
CA LEU A 186 18.11 4.97 -0.69
C LEU A 186 18.05 3.44 -0.77
N LEU A 187 19.10 2.74 -0.33
CA LEU A 187 19.14 1.27 -0.34
C LEU A 187 18.01 0.65 0.50
N VAL A 188 17.80 1.16 1.72
CA VAL A 188 16.69 0.71 2.59
C VAL A 188 15.35 0.96 1.91
N SER A 189 15.15 2.15 1.34
CA SER A 189 13.89 2.48 0.65
C SER A 189 13.65 1.61 -0.58
N LEU A 190 14.69 1.30 -1.35
CA LEU A 190 14.62 0.40 -2.50
C LEU A 190 14.34 -1.05 -2.07
N PHE A 191 14.95 -1.50 -0.97
CA PHE A 191 14.74 -2.84 -0.45
C PHE A 191 13.32 -3.01 0.09
N ASP A 192 12.82 -2.04 0.86
CA ASP A 192 11.45 -2.01 1.38
C ASP A 192 10.42 -2.04 0.24
N ALA A 193 10.60 -1.20 -0.79
CA ALA A 193 9.73 -1.20 -1.97
C ALA A 193 9.74 -2.55 -2.71
N ARG A 194 10.90 -3.19 -2.86
CA ARG A 194 11.01 -4.52 -3.47
C ARG A 194 10.36 -5.60 -2.61
N LEU A 195 10.52 -5.53 -1.29
CA LEU A 195 9.95 -6.49 -0.36
C LEU A 195 8.43 -6.40 -0.37
N GLN A 196 7.87 -5.19 -0.32
CA GLN A 196 6.43 -4.95 -0.42
C GLN A 196 5.83 -5.45 -1.75
N ALA A 197 6.54 -5.25 -2.86
CA ALA A 197 6.09 -5.78 -4.16
C ALA A 197 6.05 -7.32 -4.17
N ARG A 198 7.07 -7.98 -3.59
CA ARG A 198 7.12 -9.45 -3.50
C ARG A 198 6.05 -10.01 -2.57
N THR A 199 5.83 -9.39 -1.41
CA THR A 199 4.80 -9.85 -0.46
C THR A 199 3.42 -9.73 -1.08
N ALA A 200 3.13 -8.66 -1.82
CA ALA A 200 1.87 -8.49 -2.53
C ALA A 200 1.64 -9.59 -3.59
N LEU A 201 2.67 -9.91 -4.38
CA LEU A 201 2.60 -11.00 -5.37
C LEU A 201 2.39 -12.36 -4.72
N LEU A 202 3.14 -12.67 -3.65
CA LEU A 202 3.00 -13.93 -2.92
C LEU A 202 1.62 -14.06 -2.27
N ALA A 203 1.08 -12.98 -1.69
CA ALA A 203 -0.26 -12.97 -1.13
C ALA A 203 -1.32 -13.25 -2.19
N SER A 204 -1.20 -12.66 -3.37
CA SER A 204 -2.12 -12.92 -4.49
C SER A 204 -2.03 -14.37 -4.99
N SER A 205 -0.81 -14.90 -5.13
CA SER A 205 -0.60 -16.28 -5.59
C SER A 205 -1.13 -17.31 -4.58
N LEU A 206 -0.91 -17.07 -3.29
CA LEU A 206 -1.45 -17.91 -2.22
C LEU A 206 -2.99 -17.86 -2.20
N ALA A 207 -3.58 -16.68 -2.35
CA ALA A 207 -5.02 -16.53 -2.43
C ALA A 207 -5.62 -17.32 -3.60
N GLN A 208 -4.99 -17.26 -4.77
CA GLN A 208 -5.42 -18.02 -5.95
C GLN A 208 -5.30 -19.54 -5.71
N ALA A 209 -4.15 -20.01 -5.22
CA ALA A 209 -3.95 -21.44 -4.95
C ALA A 209 -4.94 -21.97 -3.91
N ASN A 210 -5.23 -21.21 -2.86
CA ASN A 210 -6.24 -21.56 -1.87
C ASN A 210 -7.65 -21.63 -2.48
N GLN A 211 -7.98 -20.72 -3.39
CA GLN A 211 -9.27 -20.74 -4.09
C GLN A 211 -9.41 -21.98 -4.99
N GLU A 212 -8.34 -22.36 -5.71
CA GLU A 212 -8.32 -23.57 -6.53
C GLU A 212 -8.45 -24.85 -5.67
N LEU A 213 -7.73 -24.91 -4.55
CA LEU A 213 -7.85 -26.02 -3.58
C LEU A 213 -9.26 -26.10 -3.00
N ALA A 214 -9.86 -24.97 -2.62
CA ALA A 214 -11.23 -24.94 -2.11
C ALA A 214 -12.23 -25.42 -3.16
N GLN A 215 -12.05 -25.05 -4.43
CA GLN A 215 -12.88 -25.56 -5.52
C GLN A 215 -12.76 -27.08 -5.66
N LEU A 216 -11.54 -27.63 -5.63
CA LEU A 216 -11.30 -29.09 -5.71
C LEU A 216 -11.82 -29.86 -4.49
N ALA A 217 -11.73 -29.26 -3.30
CA ALA A 217 -12.13 -29.91 -2.05
C ALA A 217 -13.64 -29.88 -1.80
N LEU A 218 -14.37 -28.93 -2.38
CA LEU A 218 -15.80 -28.68 -2.09
C LEU A 218 -16.74 -28.95 -3.27
N HIS A 219 -16.22 -29.21 -4.46
CA HIS A 219 -17.04 -29.48 -5.65
C HIS A 219 -16.65 -30.81 -6.30
N ASP A 220 -17.64 -31.47 -6.89
CA ASP A 220 -17.45 -32.66 -7.72
C ASP A 220 -16.69 -32.31 -9.01
N THR A 221 -15.68 -33.11 -9.36
CA THR A 221 -14.76 -32.80 -10.47
C THR A 221 -15.42 -32.91 -11.84
N LEU A 222 -16.43 -33.76 -11.98
CA LEU A 222 -17.16 -33.97 -13.24
C LEU A 222 -18.27 -32.95 -13.44
N THR A 223 -19.15 -32.80 -12.46
CA THR A 223 -20.38 -31.99 -12.59
C THR A 223 -20.20 -30.55 -12.11
N ARG A 224 -19.12 -30.24 -11.39
CA ARG A 224 -18.87 -28.96 -10.70
C ARG A 224 -19.94 -28.57 -9.68
N LEU A 225 -20.84 -29.49 -9.32
CA LEU A 225 -21.77 -29.30 -8.21
C LEU A 225 -21.03 -29.36 -6.88
N PRO A 226 -21.53 -28.73 -5.81
CA PRO A 226 -21.19 -29.05 -4.44
C PRO A 226 -21.03 -30.57 -4.23
N ASN A 227 -19.95 -30.96 -3.57
CA ASN A 227 -19.75 -32.36 -3.16
C ASN A 227 -20.41 -32.62 -1.79
N ARG A 228 -20.24 -33.84 -1.29
CA ARG A 228 -20.77 -34.24 0.02
C ARG A 228 -20.34 -33.31 1.17
N VAL A 229 -19.08 -32.88 1.19
CA VAL A 229 -18.54 -32.02 2.26
C VAL A 229 -19.25 -30.66 2.27
N LEU A 230 -19.40 -30.03 1.10
CA LEU A 230 -20.08 -28.74 1.01
C LEU A 230 -21.59 -28.87 1.29
N LEU A 231 -22.22 -29.98 0.90
CA LEU A 231 -23.62 -30.24 1.23
C LEU A 231 -23.84 -30.35 2.75
N GLU A 232 -22.98 -31.07 3.46
CA GLU A 232 -23.06 -31.24 4.91
C GLU A 232 -22.97 -29.89 5.64
N ASP A 233 -22.00 -29.03 5.26
CA ASP A 233 -21.88 -27.66 5.79
C ASP A 233 -23.15 -26.83 5.55
N ARG A 234 -23.71 -26.87 4.33
CA ARG A 234 -24.93 -26.13 3.99
C ARG A 234 -26.15 -26.65 4.73
N LEU A 235 -26.24 -27.96 4.96
CA LEU A 235 -27.30 -28.58 5.72
C LEU A 235 -27.26 -28.14 7.19
N GLU A 236 -26.09 -28.13 7.82
CA GLU A 236 -25.93 -27.62 9.19
C GLU A 236 -26.33 -26.15 9.33
N GLN A 237 -25.96 -25.32 8.35
CA GLN A 237 -26.36 -23.91 8.29
C GLN A 237 -27.88 -23.76 8.14
N ALA A 238 -28.51 -24.57 7.28
CA ALA A 238 -29.96 -24.56 7.08
C ALA A 238 -30.72 -24.99 8.34
N ILE A 239 -30.27 -26.04 9.04
CA ILE A 239 -30.82 -26.49 10.32
C ILE A 239 -30.74 -25.36 11.36
N SER A 240 -29.58 -24.72 11.47
CA SER A 240 -29.35 -23.62 12.42
C SER A 240 -30.23 -22.40 12.11
N LYS A 241 -30.39 -22.06 10.83
CA LYS A 241 -31.27 -20.96 10.38
C LYS A 241 -32.74 -21.28 10.68
N ALA A 242 -33.21 -22.47 10.33
CA ALA A 242 -34.56 -22.94 10.59
C ALA A 242 -34.93 -22.85 12.08
N ASN A 243 -34.03 -23.31 12.95
CA ASN A 243 -34.24 -23.24 14.40
C ASN A 243 -34.30 -21.79 14.93
N ARG A 244 -33.49 -20.88 14.38
CA ARG A 244 -33.43 -19.48 14.83
C ARG A 244 -34.61 -18.63 14.32
N GLU A 245 -34.97 -18.82 13.06
CA GLU A 245 -35.94 -17.98 12.35
C GLU A 245 -37.32 -18.62 12.23
N ASN A 246 -37.48 -19.85 12.76
CA ASN A 246 -38.69 -20.66 12.65
C ASN A 246 -39.13 -20.88 11.19
N THR A 247 -38.14 -21.01 10.29
CA THR A 247 -38.31 -21.28 8.86
C THR A 247 -38.19 -22.78 8.59
N SER A 248 -38.61 -23.22 7.41
CA SER A 248 -38.49 -24.62 6.96
C SER A 248 -37.60 -24.74 5.73
N PHE A 249 -37.04 -25.92 5.53
CA PHE A 249 -36.29 -26.28 4.34
C PHE A 249 -36.61 -27.71 3.94
N ALA A 250 -36.38 -28.04 2.67
CA ALA A 250 -36.58 -29.37 2.11
C ALA A 250 -35.24 -29.96 1.68
N LEU A 251 -35.12 -31.28 1.88
CA LEU A 251 -33.99 -32.08 1.42
C LEU A 251 -34.52 -33.19 0.53
N LEU A 252 -34.14 -33.18 -0.74
CA LEU A 252 -34.58 -34.16 -1.75
C LEU A 252 -33.38 -35.01 -2.16
N PHE A 253 -33.48 -36.33 -1.96
CA PHE A 253 -32.54 -37.30 -2.48
C PHE A 253 -33.03 -37.82 -3.85
N MET A 254 -32.12 -37.88 -4.81
CA MET A 254 -32.41 -38.28 -6.19
C MET A 254 -31.35 -39.28 -6.66
N ASP A 255 -31.80 -40.39 -7.24
CA ASP A 255 -30.96 -41.41 -7.87
C ASP A 255 -31.35 -41.55 -9.34
N LEU A 256 -30.39 -41.90 -10.22
CA LEU A 256 -30.65 -42.08 -11.65
C LEU A 256 -30.98 -43.54 -11.98
N ASP A 257 -32.25 -43.79 -12.27
CA ASP A 257 -32.74 -45.10 -12.69
C ASP A 257 -31.93 -45.69 -13.86
N GLY A 258 -31.35 -46.88 -13.66
CA GLY A 258 -30.68 -47.65 -14.71
C GLY A 258 -29.36 -47.06 -15.20
N PHE A 259 -28.73 -46.14 -14.46
CA PHE A 259 -27.46 -45.52 -14.85
C PHE A 259 -26.35 -46.55 -15.10
N LYS A 260 -26.27 -47.60 -14.27
CA LYS A 260 -25.33 -48.71 -14.47
C LYS A 260 -25.49 -49.39 -15.84
N THR A 261 -26.71 -49.62 -16.29
CA THR A 261 -27.00 -50.21 -17.60
C THR A 261 -26.49 -49.33 -18.74
N VAL A 262 -26.55 -48.00 -18.58
CA VAL A 262 -25.99 -47.07 -19.57
C VAL A 262 -24.47 -47.19 -19.63
N ASN A 263 -23.80 -47.25 -18.48
CA ASN A 263 -22.35 -47.46 -18.42
C ASN A 263 -21.93 -48.80 -19.05
N ASP A 264 -22.66 -49.87 -18.74
CA ASP A 264 -22.35 -51.21 -19.23
C ASP A 264 -22.56 -51.33 -20.76
N ALA A 265 -23.57 -50.64 -21.31
CA ALA A 265 -23.90 -50.70 -22.74
C ALA A 265 -23.09 -49.70 -23.61
N TYR A 266 -22.79 -48.51 -23.08
CA TYR A 266 -22.24 -47.39 -23.85
C TYR A 266 -20.89 -46.88 -23.34
N GLY A 267 -20.38 -47.43 -22.24
CA GLY A 267 -19.12 -47.04 -21.62
C GLY A 267 -19.25 -45.83 -20.70
N HIS A 268 -18.27 -45.71 -19.79
CA HIS A 268 -18.24 -44.68 -18.75
C HIS A 268 -18.21 -43.24 -19.31
N ASP A 269 -17.52 -43.00 -20.43
CA ASP A 269 -17.47 -41.67 -21.05
C ASP A 269 -18.87 -41.15 -21.46
N ILE A 270 -19.77 -42.06 -21.85
CA ILE A 270 -21.16 -41.71 -22.18
C ILE A 270 -21.98 -41.49 -20.90
N GLY A 271 -21.74 -42.28 -19.85
CA GLY A 271 -22.29 -42.04 -18.52
C GLY A 271 -21.91 -40.68 -17.95
N ASP A 272 -20.65 -40.28 -18.08
CA ASP A 272 -20.17 -38.98 -17.60
C ASP A 272 -20.86 -37.81 -18.30
N LYS A 273 -21.03 -37.90 -19.62
CA LYS A 273 -21.79 -36.91 -20.40
C LYS A 273 -23.26 -36.88 -20.00
N LEU A 274 -23.85 -38.03 -19.67
CA LEU A 274 -25.21 -38.11 -19.16
C LEU A 274 -25.33 -37.38 -17.81
N LEU A 275 -24.40 -37.58 -16.88
CA LEU A 275 -24.38 -36.92 -15.58
C LEU A 275 -24.26 -35.39 -15.70
N VAL A 276 -23.40 -34.90 -16.59
CA VAL A 276 -23.28 -33.45 -16.89
C VAL A 276 -24.60 -32.91 -17.48
N ALA A 277 -25.24 -33.66 -18.38
CA ALA A 277 -26.50 -33.25 -18.97
C ALA A 277 -27.66 -33.24 -17.96
N VAL A 278 -27.72 -34.24 -17.06
CA VAL A 278 -28.68 -34.29 -15.96
C VAL A 278 -28.48 -33.11 -15.02
N THR A 279 -27.22 -32.82 -14.65
CA THR A 279 -26.87 -31.67 -13.80
C THR A 279 -27.44 -30.37 -14.36
N HIS A 280 -27.24 -30.11 -15.65
CA HIS A 280 -27.78 -28.90 -16.27
C HIS A 280 -29.31 -28.84 -16.22
N ARG A 281 -30.00 -29.97 -16.41
CA ARG A 281 -31.48 -30.05 -16.39
C ARG A 281 -32.06 -29.88 -15.00
N LEU A 282 -31.40 -30.46 -13.99
CA LEU A 282 -31.76 -30.28 -12.59
C LEU A 282 -31.62 -28.83 -12.17
N ASN A 283 -30.65 -28.08 -12.72
CA ASN A 283 -30.42 -26.69 -12.34
C ASN A 283 -31.40 -25.69 -12.99
N GLN A 284 -32.05 -26.05 -14.10
CA GLN A 284 -32.96 -25.15 -14.84
C GLN A 284 -34.22 -24.70 -14.07
N PRO A 285 -34.99 -25.58 -13.40
CA PRO A 285 -36.19 -25.18 -12.67
C PRO A 285 -35.87 -24.53 -11.31
N LEU A 286 -34.61 -24.54 -10.87
CA LEU A 286 -34.21 -24.04 -9.57
C LEU A 286 -34.02 -22.52 -9.61
N SER A 287 -34.70 -21.83 -8.69
CA SER A 287 -34.56 -20.39 -8.49
C SER A 287 -34.61 -20.08 -6.99
N GLY A 288 -33.93 -19.01 -6.56
CA GLY A 288 -33.82 -18.66 -5.13
C GLY A 288 -32.63 -19.29 -4.41
N GLN A 289 -32.75 -19.52 -3.09
CA GLN A 289 -31.69 -20.09 -2.26
C GLN A 289 -31.80 -21.62 -2.25
N PHE A 290 -30.90 -22.29 -3.00
CA PHE A 290 -30.80 -23.74 -3.06
C PHE A 290 -29.34 -24.20 -3.13
N THR A 291 -29.09 -25.46 -2.79
CA THR A 291 -27.81 -26.15 -2.98
C THR A 291 -28.10 -27.50 -3.62
N LEU A 292 -27.75 -27.65 -4.90
CA LEU A 292 -27.77 -28.92 -5.61
C LEU A 292 -26.39 -29.55 -5.51
N ALA A 293 -26.27 -30.73 -4.93
CA ALA A 293 -25.02 -31.43 -4.70
C ALA A 293 -25.03 -32.79 -5.39
N ARG A 294 -23.83 -33.29 -5.75
CA ARG A 294 -23.62 -34.68 -6.15
C ARG A 294 -22.83 -35.38 -5.05
N ILE A 295 -23.41 -36.43 -4.47
CA ILE A 295 -22.85 -37.12 -3.29
C ILE A 295 -22.29 -38.51 -3.59
N GLY A 296 -22.60 -39.04 -4.77
CA GLY A 296 -22.23 -40.38 -5.23
C GLY A 296 -22.10 -40.45 -6.76
N GLY A 297 -22.07 -41.66 -7.31
CA GLY A 297 -21.93 -41.88 -8.76
C GLY A 297 -23.10 -41.29 -9.55
N ASP A 298 -24.30 -41.72 -9.23
CA ASP A 298 -25.59 -41.35 -9.81
C ASP A 298 -26.50 -40.58 -8.84
N GLU A 299 -26.02 -40.34 -7.62
CA GLU A 299 -26.79 -39.74 -6.53
C GLU A 299 -26.63 -38.21 -6.46
N PHE A 300 -27.77 -37.52 -6.48
CA PHE A 300 -27.89 -36.07 -6.32
C PHE A 300 -28.73 -35.73 -5.10
N VAL A 301 -28.38 -34.64 -4.42
CA VAL A 301 -29.15 -34.11 -3.30
C VAL A 301 -29.46 -32.64 -3.52
N LEU A 302 -30.70 -32.25 -3.34
CA LEU A 302 -31.12 -30.86 -3.36
C LEU A 302 -31.55 -30.41 -1.97
N LEU A 303 -30.90 -29.37 -1.48
CA LEU A 303 -31.31 -28.60 -0.31
C LEU A 303 -31.95 -27.30 -0.80
N ALA A 304 -33.19 -27.03 -0.42
CA ALA A 304 -33.91 -25.81 -0.82
C ALA A 304 -34.73 -25.24 0.34
N GLU A 305 -34.77 -23.91 0.47
CA GLU A 305 -35.68 -23.27 1.43
C GLU A 305 -37.13 -23.37 0.93
N VAL A 306 -38.04 -23.76 1.82
CA VAL A 306 -39.47 -23.92 1.49
C VAL A 306 -40.34 -23.35 2.61
N SER A 307 -41.48 -22.77 2.25
CA SER A 307 -42.43 -22.22 3.20
C SER A 307 -43.48 -23.25 3.64
N ALA A 308 -43.76 -24.24 2.79
CA ALA A 308 -44.74 -25.30 3.05
C ALA A 308 -44.34 -26.65 2.40
N PRO A 309 -44.80 -27.79 2.93
CA PRO A 309 -44.52 -29.11 2.35
C PRO A 309 -44.95 -29.26 0.88
N ASP A 310 -46.03 -28.59 0.47
CA ASP A 310 -46.55 -28.63 -0.89
C ASP A 310 -45.58 -28.01 -1.92
N GLU A 311 -44.76 -27.04 -1.49
CA GLU A 311 -43.70 -26.45 -2.33
C GLU A 311 -42.60 -27.48 -2.62
N ALA A 312 -42.23 -28.30 -1.63
CA ALA A 312 -41.25 -29.37 -1.81
C ALA A 312 -41.75 -30.44 -2.79
N ALA A 313 -43.03 -30.82 -2.70
CA ALA A 313 -43.66 -31.75 -3.64
C ALA A 313 -43.73 -31.18 -5.07
N SER A 314 -44.08 -29.89 -5.19
CA SER A 314 -44.11 -29.18 -6.47
C SER A 314 -42.72 -29.10 -7.11
N LEU A 315 -41.69 -28.83 -6.30
CA LEU A 315 -40.29 -28.80 -6.74
C LEU A 315 -39.83 -30.18 -7.23
N ALA A 316 -40.12 -31.25 -6.48
CA ALA A 316 -39.83 -32.62 -6.88
C ALA A 316 -40.47 -32.96 -8.24
N SER A 317 -41.75 -32.62 -8.41
CA SER A 317 -42.47 -32.84 -9.68
C SER A 317 -41.85 -32.06 -10.85
N ALA A 318 -41.43 -30.82 -10.61
CA ALA A 318 -40.77 -30.00 -11.63
C ALA A 318 -39.42 -30.59 -12.06
N LEU A 319 -38.62 -31.10 -11.12
CA LEU A 319 -37.34 -31.75 -11.41
C LEU A 319 -37.52 -33.05 -12.21
N VAL A 320 -38.47 -33.90 -11.83
CA VAL A 320 -38.81 -35.12 -12.60
C VAL A 320 -39.27 -34.75 -14.01
N HIS A 321 -40.09 -33.71 -14.15
CA HIS A 321 -40.56 -33.24 -15.45
C HIS A 321 -39.41 -32.72 -16.33
N SER A 322 -38.45 -31.97 -15.76
CA SER A 322 -37.31 -31.41 -16.51
C SER A 322 -36.40 -32.51 -17.08
N ILE A 323 -36.20 -33.60 -16.33
CA ILE A 323 -35.44 -34.77 -16.80
C ILE A 323 -36.20 -35.50 -17.92
N ARG A 324 -37.52 -35.71 -17.76
CA ARG A 324 -38.35 -36.50 -18.68
C ARG A 324 -38.59 -35.81 -20.02
N CYS A 325 -38.92 -34.51 -20.03
CA CYS A 325 -39.24 -33.77 -21.26
C CYS A 325 -38.06 -33.68 -22.25
N ALA A 326 -36.82 -33.65 -21.76
CA ALA A 326 -35.63 -33.59 -22.61
C ALA A 326 -35.31 -34.91 -23.32
N LEU A 327 -35.68 -36.07 -22.74
CA LEU A 327 -35.51 -37.38 -23.39
C LEU A 327 -36.49 -37.57 -24.55
N TYR A 328 -37.72 -37.05 -24.40
CA TYR A 328 -38.75 -37.15 -25.44
C TYR A 328 -38.48 -36.25 -26.65
N ASN A 329 -37.87 -35.08 -26.45
CA ASN A 329 -37.64 -34.12 -27.54
C ASN A 329 -36.42 -34.49 -28.43
N ARG A 330 -35.56 -35.42 -27.98
CA ARG A 330 -34.43 -35.95 -28.78
C ARG A 330 -34.79 -37.20 -29.58
N SER A 331 -35.67 -38.07 -29.05
CA SER A 331 -36.13 -39.27 -29.78
C SER A 331 -36.94 -38.93 -31.04
N VAL A 332 -37.61 -37.77 -31.06
CA VAL A 332 -38.34 -37.28 -32.25
C VAL A 332 -37.39 -36.76 -33.35
N ARG A 333 -36.15 -36.35 -33.02
CA ARG A 333 -35.18 -35.87 -34.03
C ARG A 333 -34.29 -36.96 -34.63
N THR A 334 -34.16 -38.13 -33.99
CA THR A 334 -33.37 -39.27 -34.50
C THR A 334 -34.22 -40.35 -35.19
N GLY A 335 -35.51 -40.12 -35.37
CA GLY A 335 -36.39 -40.95 -36.19
C GLY A 335 -36.20 -40.75 -37.69
N ARG A 336 -35.00 -41.02 -38.20
CA ARG A 336 -34.77 -41.25 -39.64
C ARG A 336 -33.83 -42.44 -39.82
N HIS A 337 -34.45 -43.59 -40.07
CA HIS A 337 -33.85 -44.75 -40.73
C HIS A 337 -34.94 -45.39 -41.59
N PRO A 338 -34.63 -46.10 -42.69
CA PRO A 338 -33.51 -45.99 -43.64
C PRO A 338 -33.87 -45.23 -44.92
#